data_AF-A0A0A3J688-F1
#
_entry.id   AF-A0A0A3J688-F1
#
_cell.length_a   1.000
_cell.length_b   1.000
_cell.length_c   1.000
_cell.angle_alpha   90.00
_cell.angle_beta   90.00
_cell.angle_gamma   90.00
#
_symmetry.space_group_name_H-M   'P 1'
#
loop_
_entity.id
_entity.type
_entity.pdbx_description
1 polymer ?
#
loop_
_entity_poly.entity_id
_entity_poly.type
_entity_poly.pdbx_seq_one_letter_code
_entity_poly.pdbx_strand_id
1 'polypeptide(L)'
;MFFQMKQHHNESVNNEDLYSQLQFIVSTMLKNEIPSHFTAHHLLYTANSRLEELRQLTSYHRQHINLNTSIGTFHKDAYEITTKNYHQFELIIDSYISLNIENDRDLINHRLSLLDDKINTLYIELIEYKKHEILHPLKETFWHAYKEDLMPILAELRGG
;
A
#
# COMPACT_ATOMS: atom_id res chain seq x y z
N MET A 1 46.98 18.12 19.73
CA MET A 1 46.04 17.28 20.51
C MET A 1 44.76 18.07 20.72
N PHE A 2 43.63 17.34 20.72
CA PHE A 2 42.25 17.79 20.95
C PHE A 2 41.49 18.36 19.75
N PHE A 3 41.21 17.48 18.79
CA PHE A 3 39.97 17.54 18.01
C PHE A 3 38.82 17.17 18.96
N GLN A 4 38.03 18.15 19.38
CA GLN A 4 36.73 17.90 20.00
C GLN A 4 35.75 17.51 18.88
N MET A 5 35.46 16.21 18.81
CA MET A 5 34.26 15.68 18.19
C MET A 5 33.06 16.43 18.77
N LYS A 6 32.45 17.33 18.00
CA LYS A 6 31.08 17.77 18.27
C LYS A 6 30.18 16.60 17.89
N GLN A 7 29.73 15.93 18.93
CA GLN A 7 28.72 14.89 18.90
C GLN A 7 27.50 15.38 18.12
N HIS A 8 27.04 14.53 17.20
CA HIS A 8 25.73 14.63 16.58
C HIS A 8 24.66 14.64 17.69
N HIS A 9 24.04 15.80 17.89
CA HIS A 9 22.76 15.90 18.57
C HIS A 9 21.73 16.34 17.52
N ASN A 10 21.22 15.36 16.79
CA ASN A 10 19.92 15.41 16.16
C ASN A 10 19.10 14.28 16.80
N GLU A 11 18.71 14.48 18.05
CA GLU A 11 17.63 13.71 18.65
C GLU A 11 16.32 14.49 18.46
N SER A 12 15.25 13.73 18.24
CA SER A 12 13.83 14.09 18.26
C SER A 12 13.16 14.59 16.96
N VAL A 13 13.07 13.71 15.95
CA VAL A 13 11.88 13.60 15.09
C VAL A 13 11.63 12.11 14.81
N ASN A 14 10.64 11.51 15.50
CA ASN A 14 10.08 10.16 15.30
C ASN A 14 11.03 9.03 14.85
N ASN A 15 11.72 8.37 15.80
CA ASN A 15 12.21 7.01 15.61
C ASN A 15 11.03 6.02 15.73
N GLU A 16 10.07 6.08 14.81
CA GLU A 16 9.15 4.96 14.62
C GLU A 16 9.91 3.87 13.85
N ASP A 17 9.93 2.65 14.38
CA ASP A 17 10.56 1.50 13.71
C ASP A 17 9.96 1.28 12.31
N LEU A 18 10.73 0.68 11.40
CA LEU A 18 10.29 0.39 10.02
C LEU A 18 8.93 -0.35 9.97
N TYR A 19 8.72 -1.27 10.91
CA TYR A 19 7.44 -1.95 11.11
C TYR A 19 6.29 -0.96 11.36
N SER A 20 6.45 -0.02 12.28
CA SER A 20 5.41 0.94 12.64
C SER A 20 5.12 1.91 11.48
N GLN A 21 6.16 2.36 10.79
CA GLN A 21 6.01 3.21 9.61
C GLN A 21 5.24 2.48 8.51
N LEU A 22 5.62 1.24 8.20
CA LEU A 22 4.95 0.45 7.17
C LEU A 22 3.52 0.09 7.57
N GLN A 23 3.28 -0.24 8.84
CA GLN A 23 1.94 -0.47 9.38
C GLN A 23 1.05 0.76 9.19
N PHE A 24 1.58 1.97 9.45
CA PHE A 24 0.85 3.21 9.22
C PHE A 24 0.54 3.47 7.75
N ILE A 25 1.52 3.21 6.87
CA ILE A 25 1.37 3.34 5.42
C ILE A 25 0.27 2.40 4.91
N VAL A 26 0.40 1.10 5.20
CA VAL A 26 -0.54 0.06 4.75
C VAL A 26 -1.94 0.30 5.31
N SER A 27 -2.05 0.69 6.58
CA SER A 27 -3.34 1.04 7.19
C SER A 27 -3.99 2.25 6.53
N THR A 28 -3.19 3.26 6.14
CA THR A 28 -3.71 4.43 5.42
C THR A 28 -4.15 4.06 4.01
N MET A 29 -3.38 3.22 3.31
CA MET A 29 -3.70 2.76 1.96
C MET A 29 -4.99 1.95 1.94
N LEU A 30 -5.13 0.99 2.87
CA LEU A 30 -6.33 0.16 2.99
C LEU A 30 -7.58 1.01 3.27
N LYS A 31 -7.47 2.04 4.10
CA LYS A 31 -8.57 2.99 4.37
C LYS A 31 -8.95 3.82 3.13
N ASN A 32 -7.99 4.14 2.26
CA ASN A 32 -8.25 4.89 1.04
C ASN A 32 -8.96 4.02 -0.02
N GLU A 33 -8.69 2.72 -0.07
CA GLU A 33 -9.30 1.81 -1.05
C GLU A 33 -10.71 1.30 -0.67
N ILE A 34 -11.12 1.46 0.59
CA ILE A 34 -12.42 1.00 1.08
C ILE A 34 -13.44 2.14 1.13
N PRO A 35 -14.58 2.05 0.40
CA PRO A 35 -15.64 3.05 0.47
C PRO A 35 -16.40 2.94 1.80
N SER A 36 -16.10 3.87 2.71
CA SER A 36 -16.96 4.37 3.80
C SER A 36 -17.82 3.36 4.58
N HIS A 37 -17.23 2.61 5.52
CA HIS A 37 -17.88 2.28 6.80
C HIS A 37 -16.79 2.06 7.86
N PHE A 38 -16.54 3.10 8.66
CA PHE A 38 -15.39 3.19 9.55
C PHE A 38 -15.72 2.62 10.93
N THR A 39 -15.74 1.30 11.02
CA THR A 39 -15.59 0.58 12.29
C THR A 39 -14.43 -0.39 12.12
N ALA A 40 -13.39 -0.27 12.96
CA ALA A 40 -12.18 -1.09 12.86
C ALA A 40 -12.49 -2.60 12.82
N HIS A 41 -13.56 -3.01 13.51
CA HIS A 41 -14.07 -4.39 13.54
C HIS A 41 -14.60 -4.91 12.19
N HIS A 42 -14.90 -4.04 11.23
CA HIS A 42 -15.40 -4.43 9.91
C HIS A 42 -14.41 -4.17 8.78
N LEU A 43 -13.21 -3.64 9.06
CA LEU A 43 -12.24 -3.27 8.01
C LEU A 43 -11.87 -4.46 7.11
N LEU A 44 -11.48 -5.58 7.72
CA LEU A 44 -11.15 -6.80 6.98
C LEU A 44 -12.36 -7.42 6.28
N TYR A 45 -13.55 -7.32 6.89
CA TYR A 45 -14.78 -7.79 6.27
C TYR A 45 -15.08 -7.01 4.99
N THR A 46 -15.07 -5.68 5.05
CA THR A 46 -15.30 -4.82 3.88
C THR A 46 -14.19 -4.97 2.84
N ALA A 47 -12.94 -5.14 3.27
CA ALA A 47 -11.83 -5.44 2.38
C ALA A 47 -12.07 -6.76 1.61
N ASN A 48 -12.48 -7.82 2.31
CA ASN A 48 -12.78 -9.11 1.68
C ASN A 48 -13.98 -9.02 0.73
N SER A 49 -15.03 -8.27 1.08
CA SER A 49 -16.15 -8.03 0.15
C SER A 49 -15.69 -7.33 -1.11
N ARG A 50 -14.85 -6.30 -0.99
CA ARG A 50 -14.29 -5.57 -2.13
C ARG A 50 -13.37 -6.45 -2.99
N LEU A 51 -12.60 -7.34 -2.37
CA LEU A 51 -11.76 -8.31 -3.07
C LEU A 51 -12.61 -9.29 -3.90
N GLU A 52 -13.74 -9.74 -3.36
CA GLU A 52 -14.68 -10.60 -4.09
C GLU A 52 -15.39 -9.84 -5.22
N GLU A 53 -15.73 -8.56 -5.05
CA GLU A 53 -16.23 -7.71 -6.16
C GLU A 53 -15.23 -7.63 -7.31
N LEU A 54 -13.94 -7.38 -7.01
CA LEU A 54 -12.87 -7.34 -8.02
C LEU A 54 -12.72 -8.69 -8.73
N ARG A 55 -12.86 -9.80 -8.00
CA ARG A 55 -12.85 -11.15 -8.58
C ARG A 55 -14.03 -11.37 -9.54
N GLN A 56 -15.22 -10.93 -9.16
CA GLN A 56 -16.41 -11.02 -10.00
C GLN A 56 -16.28 -10.16 -11.27
N LEU A 57 -15.79 -8.92 -11.13
CA LEU A 57 -15.51 -8.04 -12.27
C LEU A 57 -14.46 -8.63 -13.21
N THR A 58 -13.41 -9.24 -12.67
CA THR A 58 -12.38 -9.94 -13.46
C THR A 58 -13.00 -11.07 -14.28
N SER A 59 -13.88 -11.88 -13.67
CA SER A 59 -14.61 -12.94 -14.37
C SER A 59 -15.53 -12.37 -15.46
N TYR A 60 -16.27 -11.30 -15.15
CA TYR A 60 -17.16 -10.61 -16.09
C TYR A 60 -16.39 -10.12 -17.32
N HIS A 61 -15.32 -9.34 -17.14
CA HIS A 61 -14.54 -8.82 -18.26
C HIS A 61 -13.93 -9.93 -19.10
N ARG A 62 -13.38 -10.98 -18.47
CA ARG A 62 -12.81 -12.14 -19.16
C ARG A 62 -13.82 -12.83 -20.10
N GLN A 63 -15.07 -12.97 -19.67
CA GLN A 63 -16.13 -13.60 -20.48
C GLN A 63 -16.52 -12.76 -21.71
N HIS A 64 -16.26 -11.46 -21.70
CA HIS A 64 -16.68 -10.52 -22.75
C HIS A 64 -15.52 -10.09 -23.66
N ILE A 65 -14.32 -10.66 -23.51
CA ILE A 65 -13.18 -10.39 -24.38
C ILE A 65 -13.50 -10.85 -25.81
N ASN A 66 -13.40 -9.91 -26.75
CA ASN A 66 -13.55 -10.19 -28.17
C ASN A 66 -12.65 -9.25 -28.99
N LEU A 67 -11.61 -9.79 -29.61
CA LEU A 67 -10.62 -8.99 -30.34
C LEU A 67 -11.16 -8.42 -31.67
N ASN A 68 -12.36 -8.84 -32.10
CA ASN A 68 -12.97 -8.39 -33.35
C ASN A 68 -13.82 -7.12 -33.17
N THR A 69 -14.06 -6.67 -31.94
CA THR A 69 -14.85 -5.46 -31.66
C THR A 69 -14.12 -4.54 -30.69
N SER A 70 -14.29 -3.24 -30.84
CA SER A 70 -13.70 -2.25 -29.92
C SER A 70 -14.23 -2.40 -28.48
N ILE A 71 -15.44 -2.93 -28.32
CA ILE A 71 -16.01 -3.25 -27.00
C ILE A 71 -15.27 -4.45 -26.39
N GLY A 72 -14.98 -5.48 -27.18
CA GLY A 72 -14.26 -6.63 -26.68
C GLY A 72 -12.77 -6.36 -26.40
N THR A 73 -12.15 -5.39 -27.09
CA THR A 73 -10.81 -4.88 -26.69
C THR A 73 -10.89 -4.09 -25.39
N PHE A 74 -11.93 -3.27 -25.18
CA PHE A 74 -12.16 -2.64 -23.88
C PHE A 74 -12.27 -3.66 -22.74
N HIS A 75 -13.00 -4.76 -22.93
CA HIS A 75 -13.08 -5.81 -21.91
C HIS A 75 -11.73 -6.48 -21.65
N LYS A 76 -10.84 -6.57 -22.64
CA LYS A 76 -9.48 -7.06 -22.44
C LYS A 76 -8.67 -6.10 -21.55
N ASP A 77 -8.66 -4.81 -21.87
CA ASP A 77 -7.93 -3.81 -21.09
C ASP A 77 -8.48 -3.70 -19.67
N ALA A 78 -9.81 -3.71 -19.52
CA ALA A 78 -10.48 -3.71 -18.23
C ALA A 78 -10.20 -4.99 -17.42
N TYR A 79 -10.09 -6.15 -18.06
CA TYR A 79 -9.67 -7.40 -17.42
C TYR A 79 -8.25 -7.28 -16.86
N GLU A 80 -7.31 -6.77 -17.65
CA GLU A 80 -5.90 -6.60 -17.23
C GLU A 80 -5.79 -5.63 -16.05
N ILE A 81 -6.48 -4.47 -16.13
CA ILE A 81 -6.51 -3.48 -15.05
C ILE A 81 -7.14 -4.05 -13.77
N THR A 82 -8.27 -4.74 -13.89
CA THR A 82 -8.99 -5.29 -12.73
C THR A 82 -8.19 -6.42 -12.09
N THR A 83 -7.52 -7.25 -12.89
CA THR A 83 -6.62 -8.32 -12.39
C THR A 83 -5.43 -7.72 -11.64
N LYS A 84 -4.80 -6.66 -12.18
CA LYS A 84 -3.73 -5.93 -11.48
C LYS A 84 -4.23 -5.38 -10.15
N ASN A 85 -5.37 -4.70 -10.15
CA ASN A 85 -5.98 -4.13 -8.96
C ASN A 85 -6.32 -5.19 -7.91
N TYR A 86 -6.84 -6.34 -8.34
CA TYR A 86 -7.14 -7.48 -7.47
C TYR A 86 -5.88 -7.95 -6.71
N HIS A 87 -4.79 -8.24 -7.43
CA HIS A 87 -3.56 -8.73 -6.80
C HIS A 87 -2.88 -7.69 -5.92
N GLN A 88 -2.88 -6.42 -6.33
CA GLN A 88 -2.33 -5.36 -5.50
C GLN A 88 -3.16 -5.18 -4.21
N PHE A 89 -4.48 -5.28 -4.29
CA PHE A 89 -5.35 -5.16 -3.13
C PHE A 89 -5.23 -6.35 -2.19
N GLU A 90 -5.17 -7.57 -2.74
CA GLU A 90 -4.85 -8.79 -1.98
C GLU A 90 -3.54 -8.63 -1.21
N LEU A 91 -2.48 -8.15 -1.87
CA LEU A 91 -1.18 -7.93 -1.23
C LEU A 91 -1.24 -6.89 -0.10
N ILE A 92 -2.03 -5.83 -0.25
CA ILE A 92 -2.25 -4.83 0.82
C ILE A 92 -2.97 -5.47 2.01
N ILE A 93 -3.99 -6.30 1.78
CA ILE A 93 -4.72 -6.99 2.84
C ILE A 93 -3.80 -7.97 3.57
N ASP A 94 -3.05 -8.80 2.84
CA ASP A 94 -2.11 -9.76 3.41
C ASP A 94 -1.05 -9.03 4.27
N SER A 95 -0.48 -7.96 3.73
CA SER A 95 0.51 -7.14 4.45
C SER A 95 -0.09 -6.48 5.69
N TYR A 96 -1.34 -6.00 5.61
CA TYR A 96 -2.04 -5.45 6.77
C TYR A 96 -2.22 -6.51 7.86
N ILE A 97 -2.57 -7.74 7.51
CA ILE A 97 -2.71 -8.84 8.47
C ILE A 97 -1.36 -9.13 9.13
N SER A 98 -0.29 -9.30 8.35
CA SER A 98 1.06 -9.55 8.87
C SER A 98 1.57 -8.43 9.78
N LEU A 99 1.35 -7.17 9.40
CA LEU A 99 1.75 -5.99 10.18
C LEU A 99 0.85 -5.70 11.40
N ASN A 100 -0.13 -6.57 11.68
CA ASN A 100 -0.91 -6.53 12.93
C ASN A 100 -0.57 -7.70 13.87
N ILE A 101 0.41 -8.55 13.49
CA ILE A 101 0.94 -9.62 14.34
C ILE A 101 2.21 -9.11 15.02
N GLU A 102 2.06 -8.58 16.24
CA GLU A 102 3.17 -7.93 16.96
C GLU A 102 4.37 -8.87 17.21
N ASN A 103 4.13 -10.18 17.27
CA ASN A 103 5.17 -11.19 17.46
C ASN A 103 6.18 -11.24 16.31
N ASP A 104 5.82 -10.75 15.11
CA ASP A 104 6.68 -10.81 13.92
C ASP A 104 7.46 -9.50 13.73
N ARG A 105 7.31 -8.52 14.62
CA ARG A 105 7.90 -7.17 14.50
C ARG A 105 9.40 -7.17 14.26
N ASP A 106 10.17 -7.92 15.05
CA ASP A 106 11.64 -7.97 14.93
C ASP A 106 12.08 -8.63 13.62
N LEU A 107 11.38 -9.69 13.21
CA LEU A 107 11.62 -10.38 11.95
C LEU A 107 11.33 -9.48 10.76
N ILE A 108 10.22 -8.75 10.80
CA ILE A 108 9.82 -7.79 9.77
C ILE A 108 10.83 -6.64 9.70
N ASN A 109 11.23 -6.06 10.83
CA ASN A 109 12.24 -5.00 10.88
C ASN A 109 13.57 -5.47 10.27
N HIS A 110 14.05 -6.66 10.63
CA HIS A 110 15.27 -7.22 10.05
C HIS A 110 15.15 -7.39 8.53
N ARG A 111 14.02 -7.92 8.05
CA ARG A 111 13.76 -8.16 6.63
C ARG A 111 13.69 -6.85 5.83
N LEU A 112 13.08 -5.82 6.41
CA LEU A 112 12.91 -4.50 5.79
C LEU A 112 14.14 -3.60 5.92
N SER A 113 15.19 -4.02 6.63
CA SER A 113 16.40 -3.21 6.86
C SER A 113 17.09 -2.77 5.56
N LEU A 114 16.95 -3.52 4.46
CA LEU A 114 17.51 -3.18 3.14
C LEU A 114 16.62 -2.21 2.34
N LEU A 115 15.43 -1.91 2.84
CA LEU A 115 14.44 -1.02 2.22
C LEU A 115 14.14 0.19 3.11
N ASP A 116 14.96 0.43 4.14
CA ASP A 116 14.78 1.49 5.13
C ASP A 116 14.61 2.86 4.47
N ASP A 117 15.49 3.23 3.55
CA ASP A 117 15.44 4.49 2.81
C ASP A 117 14.12 4.66 2.04
N LYS A 118 13.64 3.58 1.40
CA LYS A 118 12.39 3.60 0.61
C LYS A 118 11.17 3.74 1.52
N ILE A 119 11.13 2.99 2.61
CA ILE A 119 10.02 3.04 3.58
C ILE A 119 9.96 4.41 4.24
N ASN A 120 11.10 4.93 4.70
CA ASN A 120 11.20 6.27 5.29
C ASN A 120 10.74 7.34 4.29
N THR A 121 11.15 7.25 3.03
CA THR A 121 10.76 8.20 1.98
C THR A 121 9.24 8.20 1.78
N LEU A 122 8.63 7.03 1.62
CA LEU A 122 7.17 6.91 1.47
C LEU A 122 6.42 7.39 2.72
N TYR A 123 6.92 7.07 3.91
CA TYR A 123 6.34 7.50 5.16
C TYR A 123 6.32 9.03 5.29
N ILE A 124 7.45 9.68 4.99
CA ILE A 124 7.57 11.16 5.00
C ILE A 124 6.62 11.77 3.97
N GLU A 125 6.61 11.25 2.74
CA GLU A 125 5.75 11.75 1.67
C GLU A 125 4.26 11.64 2.04
N LEU A 126 3.86 10.54 2.69
CA LEU A 126 2.49 10.36 3.18
C LEU A 126 2.12 11.36 4.27
N ILE A 127 3.04 11.66 5.18
CA ILE A 127 2.85 12.68 6.22
C ILE A 127 2.71 14.06 5.57
N GLU A 128 3.58 14.41 4.63
CA GLU A 128 3.53 15.69 3.92
C GLU A 128 2.25 15.82 3.09
N TYR A 129 1.84 14.76 2.37
CA TYR A 129 0.57 14.72 1.65
C TYR A 129 -0.62 15.03 2.56
N LYS A 130 -0.66 14.48 3.78
CA LYS A 130 -1.74 14.74 4.76
C LYS A 130 -1.78 16.18 5.28
N LYS A 131 -0.68 16.93 5.18
CA LYS A 131 -0.62 18.35 5.58
C LYS A 131 -1.13 19.30 4.51
N HIS A 132 -1.17 18.87 3.25
CA HIS A 132 -1.49 19.73 2.11
C HIS A 132 -2.90 19.46 1.58
N GLU A 133 -3.61 20.52 1.21
CA GLU A 133 -4.87 20.39 0.49
C GLU A 133 -4.60 20.23 -1.00
N ILE A 134 -4.64 18.98 -1.46
CA ILE A 134 -4.40 18.63 -2.87
C ILE A 134 -5.72 18.65 -3.64
N LEU A 135 -5.68 19.16 -4.88
CA LEU A 135 -6.82 19.18 -5.78
C LEU A 135 -7.36 17.77 -6.01
N HIS A 136 -8.69 17.61 -6.00
CA HIS A 136 -9.33 16.30 -6.10
C HIS A 136 -8.82 15.41 -7.26
N PRO A 137 -8.64 15.91 -8.50
CA PRO A 137 -8.12 15.11 -9.61
C PRO A 137 -6.67 14.63 -9.38
N LEU A 138 -5.88 15.38 -8.62
CA LEU A 138 -4.48 15.04 -8.33
C LEU A 138 -4.36 14.00 -7.21
N LYS A 139 -5.41 13.81 -6.39
CA LYS A 139 -5.42 12.79 -5.34
C LYS A 139 -5.36 11.39 -5.93
N GLU A 140 -6.16 11.13 -6.96
CA GLU A 140 -6.16 9.82 -7.62
C GLU A 140 -4.80 9.51 -8.25
N THR A 141 -4.19 10.48 -8.93
CA THR A 141 -2.86 10.30 -9.52
C THR A 141 -1.77 10.11 -8.48
N PHE A 142 -1.83 10.83 -7.35
CA PHE A 142 -0.90 10.65 -6.24
C PHE A 142 -1.01 9.24 -5.66
N TRP A 143 -2.23 8.80 -5.32
CA TRP A 143 -2.44 7.47 -4.74
C TRP A 143 -2.07 6.35 -5.71
N HIS A 144 -2.25 6.55 -7.01
CA HIS A 144 -1.78 5.60 -8.01
C HIS A 144 -0.24 5.49 -7.99
N ALA A 145 0.48 6.61 -8.05
CA ALA A 145 1.94 6.62 -8.00
C ALA A 145 2.47 6.03 -6.68
N TYR A 146 1.90 6.46 -5.55
CA TYR A 146 2.23 5.97 -4.23
C TYR A 146 2.03 4.46 -4.11
N LYS A 147 0.95 3.93 -4.69
CA LYS A 147 0.68 2.49 -4.72
C LYS A 147 1.75 1.74 -5.51
N GLU A 148 2.14 2.23 -6.68
CA GLU A 148 3.17 1.59 -7.50
C GLU A 148 4.53 1.52 -6.78
N ASP A 149 4.90 2.55 -6.02
CA ASP A 149 6.13 2.55 -5.21
C ASP A 149 6.03 1.64 -3.96
N LEU A 150 4.83 1.49 -3.40
CA LEU A 150 4.57 0.63 -2.24
C LEU A 150 4.59 -0.86 -2.59
N MET A 151 4.08 -1.26 -3.77
CA MET A 151 3.92 -2.69 -4.12
C MET A 151 5.21 -3.53 -4.04
N PRO A 152 6.37 -3.06 -4.51
CA PRO A 152 7.62 -3.80 -4.37
C PRO A 152 8.01 -4.07 -2.90
N ILE A 153 7.76 -3.10 -2.00
CA ILE A 153 8.06 -3.24 -0.57
C ILE A 153 7.15 -4.31 0.07
N LEU A 154 5.87 -4.32 -0.31
CA LEU A 154 4.93 -5.32 0.20
C LEU A 154 5.20 -6.72 -0.39
N ALA A 155 5.66 -6.81 -1.63
CA ALA A 155 6.06 -8.09 -2.22
C ALA A 155 7.22 -8.72 -1.44
N GLU A 156 8.16 -7.89 -0.99
CA GLU A 156 9.27 -8.30 -0.13
C GLU A 156 8.81 -8.73 1.26
N LEU A 157 7.59 -8.44 1.72
CA LEU A 157 7.03 -9.04 2.95
C LEU A 157 6.42 -10.43 2.71
N ARG A 158 5.88 -10.68 1.51
CA ARG A 158 5.20 -11.95 1.17
C ARG A 158 6.17 -13.08 0.78
N GLY A 159 7.30 -12.76 0.16
CA GLY A 159 8.20 -13.72 -0.49
C GLY A 159 9.21 -14.46 0.41
N GLY A 160 8.84 -14.87 1.62
CA GLY A 160 9.76 -15.48 2.61
C GLY A 160 9.14 -16.67 3.30
#